data_AF-A0A1Q9T3D3-F1
#
_entry.id   AF-A0A1Q9T3D3-F1
#
_cell.length_a   1.000
_cell.length_b   1.000
_cell.length_c   1.000
_cell.angle_alpha   90.00
_cell.angle_beta   90.00
_cell.angle_gamma   90.00
#
_symmetry.space_group_name_H-M   'P 1'
#
loop_
_entity.id
_entity.type
_entity.pdbx_description
1 polymer ?
#
loop_
_entity_poly.entity_id
_entity_poly.type
_entity_poly.pdbx_seq_one_letter_code
_entity_poly.pdbx_strand_id
1 'polypeptide(L)'
;MKYLNRDALGLPKNLPHDIVPALRAAFPSAEVDFFGGDDPIAVEVESAVDPGFEVAFFMPEMATCDGLPEQQAMVALCMAQECRNHGVRIVMTSDDAAQACTVEEGDTVADLLNPDRWSFIDPNLLGHGDIMHSYPSPDQDD
;
A
#
# COMPACT_ATOMS: atom_id res chain seq x y z
N MET A 1 -6.64 0.07 2.69
CA MET A 1 -5.38 -0.02 3.50
C MET A 1 -4.41 1.07 3.06
N LYS A 2 -3.54 1.58 3.95
CA LYS A 2 -2.41 2.47 3.56
C LYS A 2 -1.07 1.75 3.73
N TYR A 3 -0.07 2.17 2.96
CA TYR A 3 1.30 1.67 3.02
C TYR A 3 2.25 2.85 3.16
N LEU A 4 3.08 2.83 4.20
CA LEU A 4 3.95 3.94 4.56
C LEU A 4 5.41 3.52 4.52
N ASN A 5 6.30 4.41 4.11
CA ASN A 5 7.73 4.18 4.27
C ASN A 5 8.10 4.16 5.77
N ARG A 6 8.54 2.99 6.25
CA ARG A 6 8.98 2.77 7.64
C ARG A 6 10.22 3.58 8.00
N ASP A 7 11.08 3.85 7.03
CA ASP A 7 12.39 4.47 7.21
C ASP A 7 12.39 5.98 6.89
N ALA A 8 11.25 6.55 6.48
CA ALA A 8 11.09 7.96 6.09
C ALA A 8 12.06 8.45 4.99
N LEU A 9 12.55 7.53 4.15
CA LEU A 9 13.45 7.83 3.01
C LEU A 9 12.72 8.18 1.71
N GLY A 10 11.38 8.19 1.72
CA GLY A 10 10.52 8.19 0.53
C GLY A 10 10.46 6.83 -0.19
N LEU A 11 9.32 6.54 -0.81
CA LEU A 11 9.15 5.45 -1.75
C LEU A 11 9.99 5.72 -3.01
N PRO A 12 10.49 4.68 -3.69
CA PRO A 12 11.19 4.85 -4.96
C PRO A 12 10.29 5.51 -6.01
N LYS A 13 10.80 6.51 -6.74
CA LYS A 13 10.00 7.24 -7.76
C LYS A 13 9.44 6.34 -8.86
N ASN A 14 10.16 5.28 -9.20
CA ASN A 14 9.75 4.32 -10.22
C ASN A 14 8.95 3.15 -9.65
N LEU A 15 8.70 3.12 -8.33
CA LEU A 15 7.98 2.04 -7.67
C LEU A 15 6.65 1.69 -8.37
N PRO A 16 5.80 2.65 -8.82
CA PRO A 16 4.59 2.31 -9.54
C PRO A 16 4.86 1.39 -10.73
N HIS A 17 5.88 1.71 -11.54
CA HIS A 17 6.36 0.92 -12.68
C HIS A 17 6.99 -0.41 -12.28
N ASP A 18 7.81 -0.40 -11.25
CA ASP A 18 8.59 -1.56 -10.84
C ASP A 18 7.71 -2.66 -10.20
N ILE A 19 6.57 -2.31 -9.60
CA ILE A 19 5.67 -3.30 -8.98
C ILE A 19 4.75 -4.04 -9.97
N VAL A 20 4.54 -3.52 -11.18
CA VAL A 20 3.60 -4.10 -12.15
C VAL A 20 3.91 -5.56 -12.51
N PRO A 21 5.18 -5.94 -12.80
CA PRO A 21 5.53 -7.34 -13.03
C PRO A 21 5.19 -8.25 -11.84
N ALA A 22 5.41 -7.77 -10.61
CA ALA A 22 5.10 -8.52 -9.40
C ALA A 22 3.58 -8.71 -9.23
N LEU A 23 2.78 -7.67 -9.48
CA LEU A 23 1.33 -7.76 -9.46
C LEU A 23 0.79 -8.71 -10.54
N ARG A 24 1.31 -8.64 -11.77
CA ARG A 24 0.93 -9.59 -12.84
C ARG A 24 1.25 -11.04 -12.49
N ALA A 25 2.34 -11.28 -11.76
CA ALA A 25 2.68 -12.61 -11.28
C ALA A 25 1.75 -13.08 -10.14
N ALA A 26 1.36 -12.18 -9.24
CA ALA A 26 0.46 -12.47 -8.13
C ALA A 26 -1.00 -12.67 -8.57
N PHE A 27 -1.42 -11.96 -9.62
CA PHE A 27 -2.78 -11.99 -10.17
C PHE A 27 -2.76 -12.38 -11.65
N PRO A 28 -2.43 -13.65 -11.99
CA PRO A 28 -2.17 -14.07 -13.37
C PRO A 28 -3.39 -14.04 -14.30
N SER A 29 -4.59 -13.91 -13.73
CA SER A 29 -5.85 -13.79 -14.48
C SER A 29 -6.38 -12.36 -14.57
N ALA A 30 -5.67 -11.38 -14.00
CA ALA A 30 -6.06 -9.98 -14.02
C ALA A 30 -5.29 -9.20 -15.10
N GLU A 31 -5.94 -8.20 -15.66
CA GLU A 31 -5.28 -7.13 -16.40
C GLU A 31 -4.69 -6.15 -15.37
N VAL A 32 -3.45 -5.70 -15.59
CA VAL A 32 -2.71 -4.87 -14.64
C VAL A 32 -2.05 -3.76 -15.42
N ASP A 33 -2.54 -2.54 -15.26
CA ASP A 33 -2.15 -1.41 -16.10
C ASP A 33 -2.01 -0.10 -15.32
N PHE A 34 -1.29 0.82 -15.96
CA PHE A 34 -1.14 2.18 -15.46
C PHE A 34 -2.40 2.97 -15.73
N PHE A 35 -2.91 3.61 -14.69
CA PHE A 35 -4.00 4.56 -14.80
C PHE A 35 -3.55 5.92 -14.26
N GLY A 36 -3.90 6.99 -14.99
CA GLY A 36 -3.57 8.37 -14.61
C GLY A 36 -2.33 8.96 -15.30
N GLY A 37 -2.36 10.30 -15.45
CA GLY A 37 -1.27 11.11 -16.02
C GLY A 37 -0.79 12.24 -15.11
N ASP A 38 -1.43 12.41 -13.94
CA ASP A 38 -1.11 13.38 -12.90
C ASP A 38 -1.09 12.68 -11.53
N ASP A 39 -0.45 13.28 -10.52
CA ASP A 39 -0.39 12.74 -9.15
C ASP A 39 -1.79 12.74 -8.48
N PRO A 40 -2.21 11.64 -7.81
CA PRO A 40 -1.43 10.43 -7.54
C PRO A 40 -1.34 9.47 -8.76
N ILE A 41 -0.19 8.82 -8.90
CA ILE A 41 0.01 7.77 -9.91
C ILE A 41 -0.72 6.51 -9.46
N ALA A 42 -1.48 5.85 -10.34
CA ALA A 42 -2.22 4.64 -10.01
C ALA A 42 -1.83 3.43 -10.86
N VAL A 43 -1.94 2.26 -10.24
CA VAL A 43 -1.90 0.95 -10.90
C VAL A 43 -3.22 0.24 -10.63
N GLU A 44 -3.97 -0.03 -11.69
CA GLU A 44 -5.25 -0.73 -11.62
C GLU A 44 -5.05 -2.22 -11.89
N VAL A 45 -5.78 -3.05 -11.13
CA VAL A 45 -5.81 -4.50 -11.30
C VAL A 45 -7.26 -4.91 -11.59
N GLU A 46 -7.57 -5.07 -12.87
CA GLU A 46 -8.88 -5.52 -13.35
C GLU A 46 -8.92 -7.05 -13.37
N SER A 47 -9.60 -7.65 -12.40
CA SER A 47 -9.83 -9.09 -12.35
C SER A 47 -11.08 -9.47 -13.13
N ALA A 48 -11.02 -10.56 -13.92
CA ALA A 48 -12.21 -11.16 -14.53
C ALA A 48 -13.24 -11.67 -13.49
N VAL A 49 -12.81 -11.81 -12.23
CA VAL A 49 -13.64 -12.12 -11.08
C VAL A 49 -13.72 -10.84 -10.24
N ASP A 50 -14.84 -10.13 -10.34
CA ASP A 50 -15.18 -8.90 -9.61
C ASP A 50 -15.07 -9.11 -8.08
N PRO A 51 -14.47 -8.17 -7.31
CA PRO A 51 -14.00 -6.84 -7.72
C PRO A 51 -12.51 -6.75 -8.08
N GLY A 52 -12.26 -5.91 -9.10
CA GLY A 52 -10.94 -5.30 -9.32
C GLY A 52 -10.56 -4.36 -8.19
N PHE A 53 -9.31 -3.92 -8.18
CA PHE A 53 -8.79 -3.01 -7.15
C PHE A 53 -7.72 -2.08 -7.72
N GLU A 54 -7.48 -0.98 -7.01
CA GLU A 54 -6.48 0.02 -7.39
C GLU A 54 -5.41 0.14 -6.31
N VAL A 55 -4.17 0.42 -6.74
CA VAL A 55 -3.07 0.86 -5.88
C VAL A 55 -2.66 2.27 -6.31
N ALA A 56 -2.89 3.26 -5.45
CA ALA A 56 -2.56 4.67 -5.70
C ALA A 56 -1.31 5.09 -4.92
N PHE A 57 -0.39 5.79 -5.57
CA PHE A 57 0.89 6.22 -5.02
C PHE A 57 0.86 7.72 -4.74
N PHE A 58 0.93 8.07 -3.46
CA PHE A 58 1.02 9.42 -2.93
C PHE A 58 2.47 9.70 -2.55
N MET A 59 3.27 9.96 -3.57
CA MET A 59 4.68 10.26 -3.41
C MET A 59 4.89 11.53 -2.56
N PRO A 60 6.00 11.62 -1.79
CA PRO A 60 7.04 10.61 -1.67
C PRO A 60 6.75 9.42 -0.75
N GLU A 61 5.90 9.50 0.27
CA GLU A 61 6.00 8.58 1.42
C GLU A 61 4.96 7.44 1.46
N MET A 62 3.90 7.51 0.65
CA MET A 62 2.71 6.72 0.88
C MET A 62 2.15 6.09 -0.41
N ALA A 63 1.49 4.94 -0.24
CA ALA A 63 0.54 4.43 -1.20
C ALA A 63 -0.73 3.96 -0.49
N THR A 64 -1.82 3.78 -1.22
CA THR A 64 -3.07 3.20 -0.72
C THR A 64 -3.54 2.11 -1.65
N CYS A 65 -4.31 1.16 -1.12
CA CYS A 65 -5.01 0.18 -1.94
C CYS A 65 -6.45 0.04 -1.45
N ASP A 66 -7.39 0.16 -2.39
CA ASP A 66 -8.81 -0.04 -2.16
C ASP A 66 -9.24 -1.37 -2.79
N GLY A 67 -9.35 -2.40 -1.96
CA GLY A 67 -9.53 -3.78 -2.36
C GLY A 67 -9.84 -4.67 -1.15
N LEU A 68 -10.08 -5.95 -1.39
CA LEU A 68 -10.30 -6.93 -0.33
C LEU A 68 -9.05 -7.10 0.56
N PRO A 69 -9.18 -7.50 1.83
CA PRO A 69 -8.04 -7.65 2.74
C PRO A 69 -6.92 -8.53 2.18
N GLU A 70 -7.25 -9.64 1.52
CA GLU A 70 -6.29 -10.54 0.89
C GLU A 70 -5.56 -9.89 -0.29
N GLN A 71 -6.26 -9.06 -1.08
CA GLN A 71 -5.68 -8.31 -2.19
C GLN A 71 -4.72 -7.25 -1.64
N GLN A 72 -5.13 -6.51 -0.62
CA GLN A 72 -4.31 -5.52 0.06
C GLN A 72 -3.04 -6.15 0.66
N ALA A 73 -3.17 -7.28 1.36
CA ALA A 73 -2.03 -8.01 1.90
C ALA A 73 -1.06 -8.46 0.80
N MET A 74 -1.57 -8.96 -0.33
CA MET A 74 -0.74 -9.36 -1.47
C MET A 74 -0.01 -8.17 -2.09
N VAL A 75 -0.70 -7.04 -2.28
CA VAL A 75 -0.09 -5.79 -2.75
C VAL A 75 1.04 -5.35 -1.81
N ALA A 76 0.82 -5.44 -0.50
CA ALA A 76 1.82 -5.10 0.51
C ALA A 76 3.10 -5.94 0.33
N LEU A 77 2.95 -7.25 0.09
CA LEU A 77 4.08 -8.15 -0.17
C LEU A 77 4.83 -7.77 -1.45
N CYS A 78 4.12 -7.54 -2.56
CA CYS A 78 4.71 -7.10 -3.82
C CYS A 78 5.49 -5.79 -3.65
N MET A 79 4.88 -4.80 -2.98
CA MET A 79 5.53 -3.52 -2.71
C MET A 79 6.74 -3.64 -1.81
N ALA A 80 6.67 -4.45 -0.74
CA ALA A 80 7.79 -4.65 0.18
C ALA A 80 9.00 -5.27 -0.53
N GLN A 81 8.75 -6.23 -1.42
CA GLN A 81 9.79 -6.85 -2.23
C GLN A 81 10.48 -5.82 -3.14
N GLU A 82 9.72 -4.99 -3.83
CA GLU A 82 10.32 -3.97 -4.71
C GLU A 82 11.01 -2.86 -3.92
N CYS A 83 10.38 -2.33 -2.87
CA CYS A 83 10.99 -1.30 -2.02
C CYS A 83 12.34 -1.74 -1.44
N ARG A 84 12.49 -3.03 -1.11
CA ARG A 84 13.74 -3.58 -0.60
C ARG A 84 14.89 -3.50 -1.61
N ASN A 85 14.62 -3.64 -2.91
CA ASN A 85 15.64 -3.45 -3.95
C ASN A 85 16.26 -2.05 -3.91
N HIS A 86 15.55 -1.09 -3.30
CA HIS A 86 15.96 0.29 -3.09
C HIS A 86 16.37 0.60 -1.64
N GLY A 87 16.44 -0.39 -0.76
CA GLY A 87 16.77 -0.19 0.66
C GLY A 87 15.66 0.52 1.46
N VAL A 88 14.43 0.50 0.96
CA VAL A 88 13.24 1.09 1.61
C VAL A 88 12.42 -0.03 2.24
N ARG A 89 11.98 0.16 3.48
CA ARG A 89 11.03 -0.74 4.15
C ARG A 89 9.67 -0.06 4.27
N ILE A 90 8.60 -0.84 4.22
CA ILE A 90 7.24 -0.34 4.36
C ILE A 90 6.53 -0.95 5.57
N VAL A 91 5.55 -0.22 6.09
CA VAL A 91 4.54 -0.74 7.00
C VAL A 91 3.17 -0.67 6.33
N MET A 92 2.35 -1.69 6.57
CA MET A 92 0.94 -1.70 6.21
C MET A 92 0.15 -1.15 7.40
N THR A 93 -0.79 -0.23 7.15
CA THR A 93 -1.59 0.42 8.20
C THR A 93 -3.08 0.36 7.89
N SER A 94 -3.90 0.31 8.94
CA SER A 94 -5.35 0.32 8.83
C SER A 94 -5.84 1.55 8.07
N ASP A 95 -7.09 1.53 7.58
CA ASP A 95 -7.62 2.65 6.79
C ASP A 95 -7.59 3.99 7.55
N ASP A 96 -7.84 3.95 8.84
CA ASP A 96 -7.75 5.08 9.77
C ASP A 96 -6.32 5.34 10.30
N ALA A 97 -5.35 4.53 9.87
CA ALA A 97 -3.96 4.53 10.33
C ALA A 97 -3.77 4.37 11.85
N ALA A 98 -4.77 3.83 12.57
CA ALA A 98 -4.66 3.58 14.01
C ALA A 98 -3.76 2.39 14.37
N GLN A 99 -3.63 1.42 13.45
CA GLN A 99 -2.85 0.21 13.64
C GLN A 99 -1.89 -0.01 12.46
N ALA A 100 -0.74 -0.64 12.72
CA ALA A 100 0.21 -1.07 11.69
C ALA A 100 0.80 -2.45 11.92
N CYS A 101 1.27 -3.06 10.84
CA CYS A 101 2.26 -4.14 10.87
C CYS A 101 3.38 -3.87 9.87
N THR A 102 4.61 -4.31 10.21
CA THR A 102 5.70 -4.32 9.22
C THR A 102 5.51 -5.47 8.25
N VAL A 103 5.82 -5.22 6.98
CA VAL A 103 5.87 -6.24 5.92
C VAL A 103 7.31 -6.65 5.67
N GLU A 104 7.61 -7.95 5.83
CA GLU A 104 8.94 -8.53 5.70
C GLU A 104 8.99 -9.60 4.57
N GLU A 105 10.17 -9.88 4.01
CA GLU A 105 10.37 -10.78 2.82
C GLU A 105 9.83 -12.22 3.01
N GLY A 106 9.67 -12.68 4.24
CA GLY A 106 9.12 -14.00 4.55
C GLY A 106 7.63 -14.02 4.90
N ASP A 107 6.98 -12.85 4.92
CA ASP A 107 5.57 -12.76 5.30
C ASP A 107 4.67 -13.39 4.25
N THR A 108 3.60 -14.03 4.73
CA THR A 108 2.50 -14.52 3.91
C THR A 108 1.27 -13.63 4.07
N VAL A 109 0.30 -13.79 3.16
CA VAL A 109 -1.02 -13.15 3.30
C VAL A 109 -1.65 -13.46 4.66
N ALA A 110 -1.55 -14.72 5.12
CA ALA A 110 -2.09 -15.14 6.41
C ALA A 110 -1.41 -14.43 7.59
N ASP A 111 -0.09 -14.17 7.50
CA ASP A 111 0.63 -13.42 8.52
C ASP A 111 0.10 -11.99 8.60
N LEU A 112 -0.03 -11.30 7.47
CA LEU A 112 -0.48 -9.90 7.43
C LEU A 112 -1.93 -9.70 7.88
N LEU A 113 -2.78 -10.71 7.68
CA LEU A 113 -4.16 -10.70 8.14
C LEU A 113 -4.33 -11.10 9.61
N ASN A 114 -3.25 -11.51 10.29
CA ASN A 114 -3.31 -11.88 11.70
C ASN A 114 -3.38 -10.63 12.62
N PRO A 115 -4.47 -10.42 13.38
CA PRO A 115 -4.61 -9.28 14.28
C PRO A 115 -3.49 -9.14 15.31
N ASP A 116 -2.87 -10.24 15.74
CA ASP A 116 -1.80 -10.23 16.75
C ASP A 116 -0.50 -9.56 16.27
N ARG A 117 -0.33 -9.38 14.95
CA ARG A 117 0.81 -8.64 14.39
C ARG A 117 0.62 -7.14 14.44
N TRP A 118 -0.62 -6.67 14.58
CA TRP A 118 -0.94 -5.26 14.53
C TRP A 118 -0.57 -4.58 15.83
N SER A 119 0.17 -3.49 15.72
CA SER A 119 0.57 -2.63 16.83
C SER A 119 -0.02 -1.24 16.63
N PHE A 120 -0.35 -0.55 17.73
CA PHE A 120 -0.77 0.84 17.66
C PHE A 120 0.36 1.69 17.09
N ILE A 121 0.04 2.56 16.13
CA ILE A 121 1.00 3.54 15.62
C ILE A 121 0.99 4.74 16.56
N ASP A 122 2.13 5.10 17.12
CA ASP A 122 2.26 6.43 17.74
C ASP A 122 2.39 7.49 16.64
N PRO A 123 1.38 8.35 16.43
CA PRO A 123 1.42 9.37 15.40
C PRO A 123 2.51 10.43 15.62
N ASN A 124 3.15 10.44 16.79
CA ASN A 124 4.28 11.31 17.09
C ASN A 124 5.65 10.65 16.81
N LEU A 125 5.70 9.33 16.60
CA LEU A 125 6.92 8.60 16.26
C LEU A 125 7.15 8.49 14.75
N LEU A 126 6.09 8.61 13.98
CA LEU A 126 6.16 8.75 12.53
C LEU A 126 6.20 10.25 12.18
N GLY A 127 7.05 10.65 11.23
CA GLY A 127 7.17 12.04 10.82
C GLY A 127 5.83 12.58 10.31
N HIS A 128 5.64 13.90 10.33
CA HIS A 128 4.39 14.55 9.89
C HIS A 128 3.97 14.25 8.43
N GLY A 129 4.79 13.54 7.64
CA GLY A 129 4.45 13.04 6.29
C GLY A 129 4.01 11.56 6.24
N ASP A 130 4.22 10.80 7.31
CA ASP A 130 3.94 9.36 7.35
C ASP A 130 2.47 9.07 7.68
N ILE A 131 1.78 9.96 8.41
CA ILE A 131 0.33 9.88 8.60
C ILE A 131 -0.28 11.06 7.88
N MET A 132 -0.58 10.86 6.60
CA MET A 132 -1.52 11.74 5.92
C MET A 132 -2.89 11.51 6.59
N HIS A 133 -3.19 12.39 7.55
CA HIS A 133 -4.55 12.61 8.01
C HIS A 133 -5.36 12.94 6.77
N SER A 134 -6.23 12.03 6.35
CA SER A 134 -7.40 12.43 5.59
C SER A 134 -8.16 13.34 6.54
N TYR A 135 -8.00 14.65 6.39
CA TYR A 135 -9.02 15.55 6.91
C TYR A 135 -10.35 15.02 6.38
N PRO A 136 -11.38 14.84 7.22
CA PRO A 136 -12.69 14.51 6.70
C PRO A 136 -13.00 15.53 5.60
N SER A 137 -13.41 15.03 4.43
CA SER A 137 -13.97 15.93 3.42
C SER A 137 -15.03 16.76 4.14
N PRO A 138 -15.08 18.10 3.97
CA PRO A 138 -16.12 18.92 4.58
C PRO A 138 -17.54 18.49 4.16
N ASP A 139 -17.67 17.54 3.23
CA ASP A 139 -18.91 16.93 2.77
C ASP A 139 -19.29 15.62 3.50
N GLN A 140 -18.66 15.27 4.63
CA GLN A 140 -19.04 14.09 5.44
C GLN A 140 -19.66 14.42 6.82
N ASP A 141 -20.01 15.68 7.06
CA ASP A 141 -21.02 16.01 8.07
C ASP A 141 -22.39 16.18 7.38
N ASP A 142 -23.13 15.08 7.27
CA ASP A 142 -24.61 15.06 7.16
C ASP A 142 -25.18 13.83 7.86
#